data_AF-I6V086-F1
#
_entry.id   AF-I6V086-F1
#
_cell.length_a   1.000
_cell.length_b   1.000
_cell.length_c   1.000
_cell.angle_alpha   90.00
_cell.angle_beta   90.00
_cell.angle_gamma   90.00
#
_symmetry.space_group_name_H-M   'P 1'
#
loop_
_entity.id
_entity.type
_entity.pdbx_description
1 polymer ?
#
loop_
_entity_poly.entity_id
_entity_poly.type
_entity_poly.pdbx_seq_one_letter_code
_entity_poly.pdbx_strand_id
1 'polypeptide(L)'
;MLIFSALAEGWFAAAIEGAFMMGLILSKTAEGKRLLEEVRSIGYGFLIPIFFVHTGAMLNFKVFENLEAIKLAVVLSVIAIVGKVAGRGFGAWITAWGRGKDFLFTRENFRMSFQMGIGSIPRTEVALVALMVAIHGGAISPDDAPKFIAATLIFITISVLITPPLLKWAFREEILAQKKLLLENRKEKIESKKRGTR
;
A
#
# COMPACT_ATOMS: atom_id res chain seq x y z
N MET A 1 3.83 -12.85 -16.44
CA MET A 1 3.78 -12.30 -15.07
C MET A 1 4.22 -13.34 -14.03
N LEU A 2 3.68 -14.56 -14.09
CA LEU A 2 3.99 -15.63 -13.13
C LEU A 2 5.48 -16.02 -13.06
N ILE A 3 6.18 -16.10 -14.21
CA ILE A 3 7.62 -16.42 -14.22
C ILE A 3 8.45 -15.36 -13.47
N PHE A 4 8.21 -14.07 -13.75
CA PHE A 4 8.91 -12.99 -13.05
C PHE A 4 8.54 -12.94 -11.56
N SER A 5 7.30 -13.27 -11.22
CA SER A 5 6.86 -13.38 -9.83
C SER A 5 7.58 -14.52 -9.10
N ALA A 6 7.67 -15.71 -9.71
CA ALA A 6 8.38 -16.86 -9.15
C ALA A 6 9.89 -16.60 -8.98
N LEU A 7 10.52 -15.93 -9.95
CA LEU A 7 11.93 -15.54 -9.85
C LEU A 7 12.16 -14.50 -8.74
N ALA A 8 11.28 -13.50 -8.64
CA ALA A 8 11.38 -12.48 -7.60
C ALA A 8 11.11 -13.04 -6.20
N GLU A 9 10.22 -14.03 -6.07
CA GLU A 9 9.98 -14.71 -4.81
C GLU A 9 11.24 -15.45 -4.33
N GLY A 10 11.90 -16.20 -5.22
CA GLY A 10 13.11 -16.94 -4.88
C GLY A 10 14.32 -16.09 -4.49
N TRP A 11 14.38 -14.82 -4.93
CA TRP A 11 15.52 -13.93 -4.66
C TRP A 11 15.23 -12.83 -3.63
N PHE A 12 14.00 -12.35 -3.55
CA PHE A 12 13.63 -11.17 -2.76
C PHE A 12 12.43 -11.39 -1.82
N ALA A 13 11.83 -12.59 -1.81
CA ALA A 13 10.57 -12.87 -1.11
C ALA A 13 9.48 -11.83 -1.44
N ALA A 14 9.45 -11.43 -2.72
CA ALA A 14 8.75 -10.25 -3.23
C ALA A 14 8.04 -10.57 -4.55
N ALA A 15 7.17 -11.59 -4.54
CA ALA A 15 6.38 -12.01 -5.69
C ALA A 15 5.59 -10.88 -6.38
N ILE A 16 5.11 -9.89 -5.62
CA ILE A 16 4.27 -8.78 -6.10
C ILE A 16 5.10 -7.84 -6.99
N GLU A 17 6.34 -7.57 -6.62
CA GLU A 17 7.29 -6.74 -7.33
C GLU A 17 7.66 -7.36 -8.68
N GLY A 18 7.89 -8.68 -8.72
CA GLY A 18 8.12 -9.40 -9.97
C GLY A 18 6.93 -9.35 -10.93
N ALA A 19 5.72 -9.52 -10.41
CA ALA A 19 4.50 -9.37 -11.21
C ALA A 19 4.33 -7.93 -11.73
N PHE A 20 4.65 -6.92 -10.90
CA PHE A 20 4.62 -5.51 -11.26
C PHE A 20 5.63 -5.18 -12.37
N MET A 21 6.88 -5.64 -12.25
CA MET A 21 7.92 -5.46 -13.28
C MET A 21 7.48 -6.00 -14.64
N MET A 22 6.95 -7.24 -14.67
CA MET A 22 6.42 -7.79 -15.92
C MET A 22 5.26 -6.97 -16.45
N GLY A 23 4.37 -6.46 -15.59
CA GLY A 23 3.29 -5.56 -15.98
C GLY A 23 3.79 -4.30 -16.66
N LEU A 24 4.86 -3.69 -16.15
CA LEU A 24 5.51 -2.54 -16.80
C LEU A 24 6.06 -2.89 -18.18
N ILE A 25 6.71 -4.05 -18.34
CA ILE A 25 7.22 -4.51 -19.64
C ILE A 25 6.07 -4.70 -20.63
N LEU A 26 5.01 -5.43 -20.24
CA LEU A 26 3.85 -5.70 -21.11
C LEU A 26 3.13 -4.42 -21.54
N SER A 27 3.08 -3.40 -20.67
CA SER A 27 2.43 -2.13 -20.96
C SER A 27 2.99 -1.38 -22.18
N LYS A 28 4.19 -1.74 -22.65
CA LYS A 28 4.87 -1.11 -23.79
C LYS A 28 4.46 -1.69 -25.15
N THR A 29 3.80 -2.85 -25.18
CA THR A 29 3.41 -3.54 -26.43
C THR A 29 1.90 -3.51 -26.62
N ALA A 30 1.42 -3.60 -27.87
CA ALA A 30 -0.02 -3.58 -28.16
C ALA A 30 -0.68 -4.88 -27.66
N GLU A 31 -0.03 -6.01 -27.87
CA GLU A 31 -0.43 -7.34 -27.45
C GLU A 31 -0.44 -7.44 -25.92
N GLY A 32 0.60 -6.91 -25.26
CA GLY A 32 0.68 -6.88 -23.80
C GLY A 32 -0.41 -6.04 -23.15
N LYS A 33 -0.85 -4.94 -23.79
CA LYS A 33 -2.01 -4.15 -23.32
C LYS A 33 -3.31 -4.94 -23.37
N ARG A 34 -3.57 -5.68 -24.45
CA ARG A 34 -4.75 -6.54 -24.56
C ARG A 34 -4.74 -7.63 -23.49
N LEU A 35 -3.59 -8.28 -23.27
CA LEU A 35 -3.43 -9.26 -22.21
C LEU A 35 -3.67 -8.65 -20.81
N LEU A 36 -3.20 -7.43 -20.56
CA LEU A 36 -3.42 -6.73 -19.30
C LEU A 36 -4.92 -6.48 -19.02
N GLU A 37 -5.75 -6.26 -20.04
CA GLU A 37 -7.21 -6.11 -19.87
C GLU A 37 -7.89 -7.41 -19.42
N GLU A 38 -7.46 -8.55 -19.98
CA GLU A 38 -7.95 -9.87 -19.57
C GLU A 38 -7.49 -10.21 -18.14
N VAL A 39 -6.22 -9.99 -17.83
CA VAL A 39 -5.67 -10.15 -16.48
C VAL A 39 -6.39 -9.24 -15.48
N ARG A 40 -6.73 -8.01 -15.88
CA ARG A 40 -7.50 -7.08 -15.05
C ARG A 40 -8.89 -7.62 -14.73
N SER A 41 -9.57 -8.22 -15.70
CA SER A 41 -10.89 -8.82 -15.52
C SER A 41 -10.86 -9.97 -14.50
N ILE A 42 -9.86 -10.86 -14.60
CA ILE A 42 -9.65 -11.95 -13.63
C ILE A 42 -9.26 -11.39 -12.25
N GLY A 43 -8.37 -10.39 -12.25
CA GLY A 43 -7.87 -9.72 -11.06
C GLY A 43 -8.99 -9.12 -10.21
N TYR A 44 -9.79 -8.23 -10.81
CA TYR A 44 -10.91 -7.59 -10.09
C TYR A 44 -12.10 -8.52 -9.87
N GLY A 45 -12.31 -9.50 -10.75
CA GLY A 45 -13.43 -10.44 -10.65
C GLY A 45 -13.28 -11.46 -9.52
N PHE A 46 -12.05 -11.89 -9.21
CA PHE A 46 -11.83 -13.01 -8.29
C PHE A 46 -10.62 -12.84 -7.38
N LEU A 47 -9.43 -12.58 -7.94
CA LEU A 47 -8.18 -12.66 -7.19
C LEU A 47 -8.05 -11.56 -6.11
N ILE A 48 -8.36 -10.32 -6.47
CA ILE A 48 -8.26 -9.17 -5.54
C ILE A 48 -9.27 -9.29 -4.38
N PRO A 49 -10.56 -9.59 -4.62
CA PRO A 49 -11.50 -9.84 -3.54
C PRO A 49 -11.06 -10.96 -2.59
N ILE A 50 -10.60 -12.11 -3.11
CA ILE A 50 -10.15 -13.23 -2.28
C ILE A 50 -8.91 -12.86 -1.46
N PHE A 51 -7.96 -12.15 -2.06
CA PHE A 51 -6.79 -11.64 -1.35
C PHE A 51 -7.19 -10.78 -0.14
N PHE A 52 -8.13 -9.86 -0.31
CA PHE A 52 -8.59 -9.01 0.81
C PHE A 52 -9.38 -9.78 1.87
N VAL A 53 -10.22 -10.74 1.47
CA VAL A 53 -10.93 -11.62 2.42
C VAL A 53 -9.93 -12.45 3.21
N HIS A 54 -8.94 -13.06 2.55
CA HIS A 54 -7.89 -13.84 3.19
C HIS A 54 -7.05 -13.01 4.15
N THR A 55 -6.59 -11.83 3.71
CA THR A 55 -5.83 -10.89 4.54
C THR A 55 -6.64 -10.47 5.76
N GLY A 56 -7.94 -10.19 5.59
CA GLY A 56 -8.84 -9.87 6.69
C GLY A 56 -9.06 -11.04 7.65
N ALA A 57 -9.16 -12.27 7.14
CA ALA A 57 -9.34 -13.47 7.94
C ALA A 57 -8.09 -13.84 8.77
N MET A 58 -6.89 -13.43 8.33
CA MET A 58 -5.67 -13.57 9.12
C MET A 58 -5.63 -12.65 10.36
N LEU A 59 -6.48 -11.62 10.42
CA LEU A 59 -6.53 -10.73 11.57
C LEU A 59 -7.12 -11.48 12.78
N ASN A 60 -6.28 -11.72 13.79
CA ASN A 60 -6.71 -12.37 15.01
C ASN A 60 -7.10 -11.32 16.05
N PHE A 61 -8.39 -11.19 16.38
CA PHE A 61 -8.87 -10.23 17.37
C PHE A 61 -8.65 -10.65 18.83
N LYS A 62 -8.32 -11.91 19.11
CA LYS A 62 -8.05 -12.36 20.50
C LYS A 62 -6.81 -11.71 21.10
N VAL A 63 -5.92 -11.17 20.26
CA VAL A 63 -4.72 -10.44 20.70
C VAL A 63 -5.04 -9.17 21.50
N PHE A 64 -6.24 -8.60 21.35
CA PHE A 64 -6.69 -7.42 22.08
C PHE A 64 -7.14 -7.71 23.52
N GLU A 65 -7.18 -8.98 23.94
CA GLU A 65 -7.57 -9.34 25.31
C GLU A 65 -6.45 -9.07 26.34
N ASN A 66 -5.19 -8.94 25.89
CA ASN A 66 -4.05 -8.68 26.76
C ASN A 66 -3.75 -7.18 26.90
N LEU A 67 -4.11 -6.61 28.05
CA LEU A 67 -3.98 -5.17 28.34
C LEU A 67 -2.52 -4.67 28.31
N GLU A 68 -1.55 -5.51 28.68
CA GLU A 68 -0.13 -5.15 28.59
C GLU A 68 0.39 -5.15 27.16
N ALA A 69 -0.08 -6.11 26.34
CA ALA A 69 0.24 -6.16 24.92
C ALA A 69 -0.33 -4.94 24.19
N ILE A 70 -1.50 -4.43 24.59
CA ILE A 70 -2.08 -3.20 24.02
C ILE A 70 -1.18 -1.99 24.25
N LYS A 71 -0.67 -1.79 25.47
CA LYS A 71 0.23 -0.65 25.77
C LYS A 71 1.48 -0.70 24.88
N LEU A 72 2.09 -1.87 24.77
CA LEU A 72 3.24 -2.09 23.89
C LEU A 72 2.87 -1.86 22.41
N ALA A 73 1.72 -2.37 21.98
CA ALA A 73 1.23 -2.23 20.61
C ALA A 73 0.99 -0.77 20.21
N VAL A 74 0.44 0.05 21.11
CA VAL A 74 0.22 1.48 20.86
C VAL A 74 1.56 2.19 20.64
N VAL A 75 2.53 1.96 21.52
CA VAL A 75 3.87 2.55 21.38
C VAL A 75 4.54 2.11 20.08
N LEU A 76 4.53 0.80 19.80
CA LEU A 76 5.07 0.24 18.55
C LEU A 76 4.37 0.81 17.32
N SER A 77 3.05 0.95 17.35
CA SER A 77 2.27 1.50 16.25
C SER A 77 2.62 2.95 15.99
N VAL A 78 2.68 3.78 17.03
CA VAL A 78 3.06 5.20 16.89
C VAL A 78 4.46 5.32 16.30
N ILE A 79 5.44 4.61 16.87
CA ILE A 79 6.82 4.66 16.38
C ILE A 79 6.90 4.16 14.94
N ALA A 80 6.24 3.05 14.61
CA ALA A 80 6.28 2.48 13.27
C ALA A 80 5.60 3.37 12.23
N ILE A 81 4.42 3.92 12.53
CA ILE A 81 3.68 4.82 11.64
C ILE A 81 4.46 6.11 11.44
N VAL A 82 4.88 6.77 12.53
CA VAL A 82 5.64 8.03 12.46
C VAL A 82 6.96 7.80 11.76
N GLY A 83 7.71 6.75 12.12
CA GLY A 83 8.97 6.42 11.48
C GLY A 83 8.83 6.13 9.99
N LYS A 84 7.74 5.48 9.56
CA LYS A 84 7.47 5.22 8.14
C LYS A 84 7.10 6.47 7.37
N VAL A 85 6.17 7.25 7.91
CA VAL A 85 5.69 8.48 7.27
C VAL A 85 6.81 9.51 7.23
N ALA A 86 7.51 9.72 8.34
CA ALA A 86 8.63 10.64 8.42
C ALA A 86 9.81 10.14 7.58
N GLY A 87 10.22 8.87 7.69
CA GLY A 87 11.39 8.37 6.96
C GLY A 87 11.20 8.39 5.44
N ARG A 88 10.14 7.76 4.92
CA ARG A 88 9.90 7.70 3.47
C ARG A 88 9.36 9.03 2.93
N GLY A 89 8.57 9.76 3.71
CA GLY A 89 8.12 11.09 3.34
C GLY A 89 9.28 12.08 3.28
N PHE A 90 10.19 12.07 4.25
CA PHE A 90 11.39 12.90 4.21
C PHE A 90 12.29 12.53 3.02
N GLY A 91 12.51 11.24 2.78
CA GLY A 91 13.26 10.77 1.61
C GLY A 91 12.64 11.22 0.27
N ALA A 92 11.31 11.15 0.14
CA ALA A 92 10.61 11.65 -1.03
C ALA A 92 10.71 13.18 -1.16
N TRP A 93 10.69 13.89 -0.03
CA TRP A 93 10.77 15.35 0.00
C TRP A 93 12.14 15.83 -0.47
N ILE A 94 13.23 15.32 0.11
CA ILE A 94 14.60 15.74 -0.23
C ILE A 94 14.99 15.39 -1.67
N THR A 95 14.44 14.31 -2.22
CA THR A 95 14.68 13.92 -3.61
C THR A 95 13.86 14.75 -4.59
N ALA A 96 12.88 15.52 -4.10
CA ALA A 96 11.97 16.35 -4.87
C ALA A 96 11.38 15.62 -6.09
N TRP A 97 11.21 14.29 -5.98
CA TRP A 97 10.77 13.39 -7.07
C TRP A 97 11.60 13.52 -8.36
N GLY A 98 12.87 13.96 -8.26
CA GLY A 98 13.74 14.22 -9.41
C GLY A 98 13.41 15.50 -10.18
N ARG A 99 12.56 16.40 -9.65
CA ARG A 99 12.13 17.64 -10.31
C ARG A 99 12.99 18.88 -10.00
N GLY A 100 14.08 18.70 -9.25
CA GLY A 100 15.06 19.75 -8.96
C GLY A 100 14.75 20.58 -7.69
N LYS A 101 15.65 21.53 -7.39
CA LYS A 101 15.62 22.32 -6.15
C LYS A 101 14.42 23.27 -6.05
N ASP A 102 13.94 23.77 -7.18
CA ASP A 102 12.80 24.69 -7.21
C ASP A 102 11.50 24.01 -6.75
N PHE A 103 11.40 22.70 -6.97
CA PHE A 103 10.27 21.89 -6.51
C PHE A 103 10.37 21.55 -5.01
N LEU A 104 11.55 21.64 -4.39
CA LEU A 104 11.81 21.13 -3.04
C LEU A 104 10.89 21.75 -1.98
N PHE A 105 10.76 23.07 -1.99
CA PHE A 105 9.97 23.82 -1.00
C PHE A 105 8.52 24.12 -1.44
N THR A 106 8.03 23.42 -2.47
CA THR A 106 6.64 23.57 -2.90
C THR A 106 5.67 22.83 -1.98
N ARG A 107 4.46 23.39 -1.82
CA ARG A 107 3.36 22.69 -1.12
C ARG A 107 3.01 21.37 -1.79
N GLU A 108 3.13 21.29 -3.11
CA GLU A 108 2.90 20.08 -3.88
C GLU A 108 3.90 18.98 -3.51
N ASN A 109 5.20 19.28 -3.47
CA ASN A 109 6.22 18.33 -3.05
C ASN A 109 5.97 17.81 -1.64
N PHE A 110 5.63 18.69 -0.70
CA PHE A 110 5.32 18.29 0.67
C PHE A 110 4.10 17.35 0.72
N ARG A 111 3.04 17.65 -0.04
CA ARG A 111 1.86 16.80 -0.09
C ARG A 111 2.14 15.44 -0.72
N MET A 112 2.81 15.41 -1.87
CA MET A 112 3.20 14.15 -2.55
C MET A 112 4.09 13.28 -1.66
N SER A 113 5.03 13.91 -0.96
CA SER A 113 5.94 13.21 -0.05
C SER A 113 5.20 12.63 1.16
N PHE A 114 4.25 13.38 1.71
CA PHE A 114 3.40 12.89 2.80
C PHE A 114 2.48 11.75 2.34
N GLN A 115 1.89 11.86 1.15
CA GLN A 115 1.13 10.78 0.51
C GLN A 115 1.96 9.50 0.35
N MET A 116 3.23 9.63 -0.07
CA MET A 116 4.16 8.49 -0.19
C MET A 116 4.48 7.86 1.16
N GLY A 117 4.67 8.69 2.19
CA GLY A 117 4.82 8.24 3.58
C GLY A 117 3.62 7.44 4.06
N ILE A 118 2.40 7.97 3.88
CA ILE A 118 1.14 7.31 4.26
C ILE A 118 0.94 6.00 3.48
N GLY A 119 1.21 5.98 2.18
CA GLY A 119 1.08 4.78 1.35
C GLY A 119 2.02 3.64 1.76
N SER A 120 3.02 3.95 2.59
CA SER A 120 4.00 2.98 3.08
C SER A 120 3.75 2.50 4.52
N ILE A 121 2.63 2.91 5.14
CA ILE A 121 2.22 2.47 6.47
C ILE A 121 1.90 0.96 6.57
N PRO A 122 1.09 0.37 5.67
CA PRO A 122 0.51 -0.94 5.92
C PRO A 122 1.63 -1.98 5.97
N ARG A 123 1.60 -2.82 7.01
CA ARG A 123 2.50 -3.95 7.17
C ARG A 123 1.75 -5.26 7.03
N THR A 124 2.45 -6.26 6.53
CA THR A 124 1.96 -7.62 6.34
C THR A 124 2.91 -8.59 7.03
N GLU A 125 2.99 -9.83 6.54
CA GLU A 125 3.71 -10.96 7.15
C GLU A 125 5.17 -10.68 7.46
N VAL A 126 5.84 -9.84 6.67
CA VAL A 126 7.26 -9.49 6.87
C VAL A 126 7.54 -8.92 8.26
N ALA A 127 6.56 -8.25 8.90
CA ALA A 127 6.72 -7.76 10.26
C ALA A 127 6.77 -8.89 11.30
N LEU A 128 5.98 -9.95 11.12
CA LEU A 128 6.05 -11.14 11.98
C LEU A 128 7.34 -11.93 11.73
N VAL A 129 7.79 -12.05 10.48
CA VAL A 129 9.06 -12.71 10.16
C VAL A 129 10.23 -12.01 10.86
N ALA A 130 10.29 -10.68 10.79
CA ALA A 130 11.31 -9.90 11.48
C ALA A 130 11.26 -10.08 13.01
N LEU A 131 10.06 -10.15 13.59
CA LEU A 131 9.89 -10.46 15.00
C LEU A 131 10.41 -11.87 15.34
N MET A 132 10.09 -12.87 14.53
CA MET A 132 10.56 -14.23 14.75
C MET A 132 12.09 -14.31 14.67
N VAL A 133 12.72 -13.57 13.77
CA VAL A 133 14.19 -13.45 13.72
C VAL A 133 14.73 -12.83 15.01
N ALA A 134 14.07 -11.79 15.55
CA ALA A 134 14.48 -11.17 16.81
C ALA A 134 14.34 -12.11 18.02
N ILE A 135 13.27 -12.89 18.09
CA ILE A 135 13.06 -13.89 19.17
C ILE A 135 14.11 -15.00 19.08
N HIS A 136 14.27 -15.63 17.90
CA HIS A 136 15.24 -16.71 17.73
C HIS A 136 16.70 -16.23 17.86
N GLY A 137 16.96 -14.96 17.51
CA GLY A 137 18.26 -14.32 17.69
C GLY A 137 18.56 -13.92 19.14
N GLY A 138 17.66 -14.18 20.09
CA GLY A 138 17.83 -13.87 21.51
C GLY A 138 17.67 -12.40 21.87
N ALA A 139 17.22 -11.55 20.94
CA ALA A 139 16.96 -10.13 21.21
C ALA A 139 15.67 -9.93 22.04
N ILE A 140 14.78 -10.93 22.07
CA ILE A 140 13.56 -10.97 22.87
C ILE A 140 13.57 -12.28 23.65
N SER A 141 13.44 -12.19 24.97
CA SER A 141 13.36 -13.37 25.85
C SER A 141 12.15 -14.25 25.50
N PRO A 142 12.25 -15.59 25.60
CA PRO A 142 11.14 -16.49 25.33
C PRO A 142 9.88 -16.19 26.15
N ASP A 143 10.04 -15.71 27.39
CA ASP A 143 8.93 -15.33 28.27
C ASP A 143 8.14 -14.11 27.75
N ASP A 144 8.82 -13.19 27.06
CA ASP A 144 8.21 -11.99 26.48
C ASP A 144 7.67 -12.21 25.06
N ALA A 145 8.06 -13.30 24.40
CA ALA A 145 7.68 -13.59 23.02
C ALA A 145 6.17 -13.52 22.75
N PRO A 146 5.27 -14.10 23.59
CA PRO A 146 3.83 -14.01 23.38
C PRO A 146 3.31 -12.57 23.36
N LYS A 147 3.86 -11.71 24.23
CA LYS A 147 3.50 -10.29 24.34
C LYS A 147 3.91 -9.50 23.09
N PHE A 148 5.12 -9.72 22.59
CA PHE A 148 5.59 -9.06 21.37
C PHE A 148 4.88 -9.56 20.11
N ILE A 149 4.51 -10.85 20.06
CA ILE A 149 3.70 -11.41 18.96
C ILE A 149 2.32 -10.76 18.95
N ALA A 150 1.63 -10.73 20.10
CA ALA A 150 0.33 -10.08 20.22
C ALA A 150 0.41 -8.59 19.86
N ALA A 151 1.42 -7.87 20.37
CA ALA A 151 1.59 -6.45 20.08
C ALA A 151 1.87 -6.17 18.59
N THR A 152 2.66 -7.04 17.94
CA THR A 152 2.96 -6.93 16.50
C THR A 152 1.73 -7.21 15.66
N LEU A 153 0.91 -8.20 16.03
CA LEU A 153 -0.37 -8.48 15.37
C LEU A 153 -1.36 -7.32 15.50
N ILE A 154 -1.47 -6.70 16.68
CA ILE A 154 -2.29 -5.49 16.89
C ILE A 154 -1.79 -4.37 15.98
N PHE A 155 -0.49 -4.10 15.98
CA PHE A 155 0.11 -3.06 15.13
C PHE A 155 -0.18 -3.31 13.65
N ILE A 156 0.04 -4.54 13.15
CA ILE A 156 -0.26 -4.92 11.76
C ILE A 156 -1.72 -4.63 11.45
N THR A 157 -2.64 -5.09 12.31
CA THR A 157 -4.09 -4.88 12.18
C THR A 157 -4.43 -3.39 12.08
N ILE A 158 -3.93 -2.58 13.01
CA ILE A 158 -4.13 -1.13 13.01
C ILE A 158 -3.59 -0.53 11.71
N SER A 159 -2.35 -0.85 11.32
CA SER A 159 -1.71 -0.29 10.13
C SER A 159 -2.50 -0.55 8.86
N VAL A 160 -3.06 -1.76 8.71
CA VAL A 160 -3.86 -2.16 7.55
C VAL A 160 -5.21 -1.45 7.54
N LEU A 161 -5.86 -1.31 8.69
CA LEU A 161 -7.19 -0.69 8.79
C LEU A 161 -7.15 0.84 8.64
N ILE A 162 -6.13 1.50 9.20
CA ILE A 162 -6.03 2.97 9.13
C ILE A 162 -5.61 3.46 7.74
N THR A 163 -4.82 2.67 7.00
CA THR A 163 -4.20 3.13 5.75
C THR A 163 -5.22 3.54 4.68
N PRO A 164 -6.26 2.74 4.35
CA PRO A 164 -7.19 3.11 3.28
C PRO A 164 -7.97 4.42 3.55
N PRO A 165 -8.52 4.66 4.75
CA PRO A 165 -9.08 5.97 5.12
C PRO A 165 -8.06 7.10 5.02
N LEU A 166 -6.84 6.92 5.56
CA LEU A 166 -5.79 7.94 5.49
C LEU A 166 -5.38 8.26 4.05
N LEU A 167 -5.25 7.25 3.19
CA LEU A 167 -4.95 7.44 1.77
C LEU A 167 -6.06 8.19 1.04
N LYS A 168 -7.33 7.84 1.27
CA LYS A 168 -8.47 8.56 0.69
C LYS A 168 -8.49 10.03 1.11
N TRP A 169 -8.10 10.31 2.35
CA TRP A 169 -7.96 11.68 2.83
C TRP A 169 -6.75 12.40 2.20
N ALA A 170 -5.59 11.75 2.15
CA ALA A 170 -4.36 12.32 1.61
C ALA A 170 -4.45 12.64 0.11
N PHE A 171 -5.21 11.84 -0.66
CA PHE A 171 -5.44 12.01 -2.10
C PHE A 171 -6.79 12.68 -2.44
N ARG A 172 -7.42 13.34 -1.47
CA ARG A 172 -8.79 13.89 -1.64
C ARG A 172 -8.89 14.85 -2.83
N GLU A 173 -7.92 15.75 -2.99
CA GLU A 173 -7.97 16.76 -4.04
C GLU A 173 -7.79 16.16 -5.43
N GLU A 174 -6.86 15.21 -5.59
CA GLU A 174 -6.64 14.48 -6.84
C GLU A 174 -7.87 13.67 -7.24
N ILE A 175 -8.51 13.01 -6.28
CA ILE A 175 -9.74 12.25 -6.50
C ILE A 175 -10.87 13.19 -6.97
N LEU A 176 -11.02 14.37 -6.35
CA LEU A 176 -12.03 15.35 -6.74
C LEU A 176 -11.76 15.93 -8.14
N ALA A 177 -10.51 16.27 -8.44
CA ALA A 177 -10.10 16.75 -9.76
C ALA A 177 -10.37 15.70 -10.85
N GLN A 178 -10.01 14.44 -10.61
CA GLN A 178 -10.25 13.35 -11.56
C GLN A 178 -11.75 13.10 -11.77
N LYS A 179 -12.58 13.15 -10.71
CA LYS A 179 -14.04 13.02 -10.83
C LYS A 179 -14.64 14.15 -11.67
N LYS A 180 -14.20 15.40 -11.47
CA LYS A 180 -14.68 16.56 -12.26
C LYS A 180 -14.38 16.37 -13.75
N LEU A 181 -13.15 15.98 -14.07
CA LEU A 181 -12.70 15.75 -15.45
C LEU A 181 -13.48 14.60 -16.13
N LEU A 182 -13.77 13.52 -15.39
CA LEU A 182 -14.62 12.43 -15.89
C LEU A 182 -16.07 12.88 -16.16
N LEU A 183 -16.60 13.79 -15.32
CA LEU A 183 -17.94 14.35 -15.51
C LEU A 183 -18.00 15.29 -16.72
N GLU A 184 -16.98 16.13 -16.92
CA GLU A 184 -16.83 17.00 -18.09
C GLU A 184 -16.78 16.18 -19.38
N ASN A 185 -15.91 15.17 -19.45
CA ASN A 185 -15.81 14.26 -20.60
C ASN A 185 -17.14 13.52 -20.89
N ARG A 186 -17.89 13.15 -19.84
CA ARG A 186 -19.22 12.54 -20.01
C ARG A 186 -20.24 13.53 -20.57
N LYS A 187 -20.24 14.79 -20.11
CA LYS A 187 -21.11 15.85 -20.63
C LYS A 187 -20.84 16.11 -22.11
N GLU A 188 -19.57 16.28 -22.49
CA GLU A 188 -19.16 16.49 -23.88
C GLU A 188 -19.60 15.36 -24.81
N LYS A 189 -19.44 14.10 -24.36
CA LYS A 189 -19.91 12.93 -25.12
C LYS A 189 -21.44 12.89 -25.29
N ILE A 190 -22.19 13.36 -24.31
CA ILE A 190 -23.66 13.43 -24.40
C ILE A 190 -24.08 14.55 -25.34
N GLU A 191 -23.43 15.71 -25.28
CA GLU A 191 -23.71 16.85 -26.15
C GLU A 191 -23.35 16.57 -27.61
N SER A 192 -22.22 15.92 -27.88
CA SER A 192 -21.85 15.51 -29.24
C SER A 192 -22.82 14.49 -29.82
N LYS A 193 -23.27 13.52 -29.02
CA LYS A 193 -24.29 12.55 -29.44
C LYS A 193 -25.62 13.20 -29.76
N LYS A 194 -26.03 14.24 -29.00
CA LYS A 194 -27.25 15.03 -29.26
C LYS A 194 -27.15 15.92 -30.51
N ARG A 195 -25.95 16.43 -30.83
CA ARG A 195 -25.72 17.27 -32.02
C ARG A 195 -25.68 16.45 -33.32
N GLY A 196 -25.21 15.21 -33.29
CA GLY A 196 -25.20 14.31 -34.46
C GLY A 196 -26.54 13.61 -34.76
N THR A 197 -27.62 13.91 -34.01
CA THR A 197 -28.99 13.38 -34.24
C THR A 197 -29.97 14.44 -34.76
N ARG A 198 -29.50 15.64 -35.12
CA ARG A 198 -30.25 16.66 -35.86
C ARG A 198 -29.70 16.77 -37.27
#